data_AF-J5J688-F1
#
_entry.id   AF-J5J688-F1
#
_cell.length_a   1.000
_cell.length_b   1.000
_cell.length_c   1.000
_cell.angle_alpha   90.00
_cell.angle_beta   90.00
_cell.angle_gamma   90.00
#
_symmetry.space_group_name_H-M   'P 1'
#
loop_
_entity.id
_entity.type
_entity.pdbx_description
1 polymer ?
#
loop_
_entity_poly.entity_id
_entity_poly.type
_entity_poly.pdbx_seq_one_letter_code
_entity_poly.pdbx_strand_id
1 'polypeptide(L)'
;MSEKIRELERQLQQAKAREEEARAREEEARAREEEARAREEEARAREENERREKEKEKLKNQKTTLAEYLHNCHFDIYQKLRLAGASESSTGLATSVDGKYYPKWLRPWTEFSANHRQEHFNDIIRVCEL
;
A
#
# COMPACT_ATOMS: atom_id res chain seq x y z
N MET A 1 36.43 -65.38 -32.32
CA MET A 1 35.57 -65.24 -31.13
C MET A 1 35.82 -63.92 -30.39
N SER A 2 37.09 -63.51 -30.20
CA SER A 2 37.49 -62.27 -29.49
C SER A 2 36.99 -60.96 -30.12
N GLU A 3 36.97 -60.82 -31.45
CA GLU A 3 36.52 -59.57 -32.11
C GLU A 3 35.03 -59.28 -31.96
N LYS A 4 34.20 -60.34 -31.95
CA LYS A 4 32.75 -60.21 -31.74
C LYS A 4 32.39 -59.70 -30.35
N ILE A 5 33.20 -60.07 -29.34
CA ILE A 5 33.03 -59.60 -27.97
C ILE A 5 33.38 -58.10 -27.88
N ARG A 6 34.48 -57.66 -28.49
CA ARG A 6 34.86 -56.24 -28.53
C ARG A 6 33.84 -55.37 -29.25
N GLU A 7 33.28 -55.84 -30.37
CA GLU A 7 32.24 -55.08 -31.08
C GLU A 7 30.95 -54.97 -30.24
N LEU A 8 30.56 -56.04 -29.54
CA LEU A 8 29.43 -56.00 -28.61
C LEU A 8 29.68 -55.04 -27.44
N GLU A 9 30.90 -55.01 -26.87
CA GLU A 9 31.28 -54.05 -25.83
C GLU A 9 31.20 -52.60 -26.33
N ARG A 10 31.65 -52.34 -27.57
CA ARG A 10 31.58 -51.02 -28.21
C ARG A 10 30.13 -50.58 -28.43
N GLN A 11 29.26 -51.49 -28.87
CA GLN A 11 27.83 -51.22 -29.03
C GLN A 11 27.14 -50.94 -27.70
N LEU A 12 27.49 -51.68 -26.64
CA LEU A 12 27.00 -51.45 -25.28
C LEU A 12 27.43 -50.09 -24.73
N GLN A 13 28.69 -49.70 -24.95
CA GLN A 13 29.19 -48.37 -24.58
C GLN A 13 28.47 -47.25 -25.34
N GLN A 14 28.27 -47.39 -26.65
CA GLN A 14 27.51 -46.41 -27.43
C GLN A 14 26.03 -46.33 -27.00
N ALA A 15 25.40 -47.46 -26.69
CA ALA A 15 24.02 -47.48 -26.21
C ALA A 15 23.89 -46.76 -24.86
N LYS A 16 24.81 -47.01 -23.92
CA LYS A 16 24.85 -46.32 -22.63
C LYS A 16 25.07 -44.82 -22.77
N ALA A 17 26.02 -44.40 -23.60
CA ALA A 17 26.28 -42.98 -23.84
C ALA A 17 25.06 -42.26 -24.42
N ARG A 18 24.33 -42.90 -25.35
CA ARG A 18 23.07 -42.35 -25.90
C ARG A 18 21.95 -42.28 -24.87
N GLU A 19 21.84 -43.27 -23.99
CA GLU A 19 20.85 -43.27 -22.92
C GLU A 19 21.15 -42.16 -21.89
N GLU A 20 22.41 -41.96 -21.53
CA GLU A 20 22.84 -40.91 -20.63
C GLU A 20 22.61 -39.51 -21.23
N GLU A 21 22.93 -39.32 -22.51
CA GLU A 21 22.64 -38.07 -23.23
C GLU A 21 21.13 -37.80 -23.33
N ALA A 22 20.32 -38.83 -23.58
CA ALA A 22 18.87 -38.71 -23.62
C ALA A 22 18.30 -38.30 -22.24
N ARG A 23 18.79 -38.91 -21.16
CA ARG A 23 18.40 -38.54 -19.79
C ARG A 23 18.80 -37.11 -19.44
N ALA A 24 20.01 -36.70 -19.78
CA ALA A 24 20.49 -35.34 -19.54
C ALA A 24 19.61 -34.30 -20.27
N ARG A 25 19.22 -34.58 -21.52
CA ARG A 25 18.31 -33.70 -22.28
C ARG A 25 16.91 -33.65 -21.68
N GLU A 26 16.40 -34.77 -21.18
CA GLU A 26 15.09 -34.81 -20.52
C GLU A 26 15.10 -34.02 -19.20
N GLU A 27 16.16 -34.14 -18.41
CA GLU A 27 16.33 -33.40 -17.17
C GLU A 27 16.47 -31.89 -17.43
N GLU A 28 17.24 -31.50 -18.45
CA GLU A 28 17.34 -30.09 -18.86
C GLU A 28 15.99 -29.54 -19.34
N ALA A 29 15.22 -30.33 -20.10
CA ALA A 29 13.90 -29.93 -20.55
C ALA A 29 12.92 -29.73 -19.37
N ARG A 30 12.95 -30.62 -18.38
CA ARG A 30 12.15 -30.50 -17.15
C ARG A 30 12.55 -29.27 -16.34
N ALA A 31 13.84 -29.03 -16.16
CA ALA A 31 14.34 -27.86 -15.44
C ALA A 31 13.89 -26.55 -16.10
N ARG A 32 13.92 -26.48 -17.44
CA ARG A 32 13.42 -25.32 -18.19
C ARG A 32 11.91 -25.12 -18.05
N GLU A 33 11.14 -26.20 -18.03
CA GLU A 33 9.69 -26.13 -17.82
C GLU A 33 9.35 -25.64 -16.40
N GLU A 34 10.07 -26.14 -15.39
CA GLU A 34 9.89 -25.71 -14.00
C GLU A 34 10.25 -24.23 -13.82
N GLU A 35 11.37 -23.78 -14.41
CA GLU A 35 11.75 -22.37 -14.39
C GLU A 35 10.70 -21.48 -15.09
N ALA A 36 10.15 -21.92 -16.22
CA ALA A 36 9.10 -21.20 -16.93
C ALA A 36 7.82 -21.08 -16.08
N ARG A 37 7.41 -22.15 -15.40
CA ARG A 37 6.26 -22.14 -14.48
C ARG A 37 6.49 -21.22 -13.29
N ALA A 38 7.68 -21.26 -12.69
CA ALA A 38 8.03 -20.39 -11.56
C ALA A 38 7.96 -18.90 -11.96
N ARG A 39 8.50 -18.54 -13.14
CA ARG A 39 8.42 -17.18 -13.68
C ARG A 39 6.98 -16.74 -13.94
N GLU A 40 6.13 -17.64 -14.43
CA GLU A 40 4.72 -17.35 -14.68
C GLU A 40 3.95 -17.12 -13.38
N GLU A 41 4.17 -17.96 -12.36
CA GLU A 41 3.57 -17.80 -11.04
C GLU A 41 3.99 -16.49 -10.37
N GLU A 42 5.28 -16.14 -10.46
CA GLU A 42 5.80 -14.88 -9.95
C GLU A 42 5.18 -13.67 -10.66
N ALA A 43 5.02 -13.74 -11.99
CA ALA A 43 4.36 -12.69 -12.76
C ALA A 43 2.90 -12.50 -12.33
N ARG A 44 2.14 -13.60 -12.17
CA ARG A 44 0.75 -13.54 -11.68
C ARG A 44 0.65 -12.98 -10.27
N ALA A 45 1.55 -13.39 -9.37
CA ALA A 45 1.59 -12.87 -8.01
C ALA A 45 1.87 -11.36 -7.98
N ARG A 46 2.78 -10.86 -8.84
CA ARG A 46 3.05 -9.43 -9.00
C ARG A 46 1.83 -8.67 -9.52
N GLU A 47 1.17 -9.19 -10.55
CA GLU A 47 -0.03 -8.57 -11.13
C GLU A 47 -1.18 -8.51 -10.11
N GLU A 48 -1.41 -9.59 -9.35
CA GLU A 48 -2.43 -9.62 -8.31
C GLU A 48 -2.12 -8.60 -7.21
N ASN A 49 -0.87 -8.51 -6.78
CA ASN A 49 -0.47 -7.52 -5.78
C ASN A 49 -0.68 -6.09 -6.29
N GLU A 50 -0.28 -5.80 -7.54
CA GLU A 50 -0.51 -4.49 -8.16
C GLU A 50 -2.01 -4.17 -8.26
N ARG A 51 -2.85 -5.15 -8.61
CA ARG A 51 -4.30 -4.97 -8.63
C ARG A 51 -4.86 -4.64 -7.25
N ARG A 52 -4.44 -5.38 -6.22
CA ARG A 52 -4.87 -5.14 -4.83
C ARG A 52 -4.45 -3.76 -4.34
N GLU A 53 -3.23 -3.31 -4.64
CA GLU A 53 -2.77 -1.97 -4.26
C GLU A 53 -3.53 -0.88 -5.03
N LYS A 54 -3.80 -1.05 -6.33
CA LYS A 54 -4.66 -0.13 -7.09
C LYS A 54 -6.08 -0.05 -6.54
N GLU A 55 -6.66 -1.17 -6.12
CA GLU A 55 -8.00 -1.19 -5.51
C GLU A 55 -8.01 -0.49 -4.15
N LYS A 56 -7.00 -0.71 -3.31
CA LYS A 56 -6.84 0.03 -2.04
C LYS A 56 -6.71 1.52 -2.26
N GLU A 57 -5.89 1.95 -3.22
CA GLU A 57 -5.73 3.37 -3.55
C GLU A 57 -7.02 3.98 -4.11
N LYS A 58 -7.78 3.23 -4.92
CA LYS A 58 -9.10 3.66 -5.38
C LYS A 58 -10.06 3.84 -4.20
N LEU A 59 -10.09 2.90 -3.25
CA LEU A 59 -10.94 2.97 -2.06
C LEU A 59 -10.58 4.18 -1.18
N LYS A 60 -9.29 4.43 -0.94
CA LYS A 60 -8.83 5.60 -0.18
C LYS A 60 -9.24 6.93 -0.82
N ASN A 61 -9.25 6.99 -2.15
CA ASN A 61 -9.60 8.17 -2.92
C ASN A 61 -11.05 8.18 -3.42
N GLN A 62 -11.92 7.29 -2.89
CA GLN A 62 -13.33 7.36 -3.22
C GLN A 62 -13.92 8.69 -2.74
N LYS A 63 -14.79 9.25 -3.56
CA LYS A 63 -15.54 10.45 -3.19
C LYS A 63 -16.46 10.10 -2.04
N THR A 64 -16.30 10.77 -0.93
CA THR A 64 -17.26 10.73 0.18
C THR A 64 -18.42 11.68 -0.11
N THR A 65 -19.60 11.33 0.39
CA THR A 65 -20.65 12.33 0.57
C THR A 65 -20.21 13.35 1.62
N LEU A 66 -20.86 14.51 1.65
CA LEU A 66 -20.57 15.53 2.67
C LEU A 66 -20.76 14.97 4.09
N ALA A 67 -21.78 14.14 4.31
CA ALA A 67 -22.05 13.54 5.61
C ALA A 67 -20.96 12.56 6.05
N GLU A 68 -20.55 11.65 5.18
CA GLU A 68 -19.44 10.71 5.46
C GLU A 68 -18.13 11.46 5.71
N TYR A 69 -17.85 12.51 4.93
CA TYR A 69 -16.66 13.35 5.13
C TYR A 69 -16.64 13.97 6.53
N LEU A 70 -17.75 14.61 6.93
CA LEU A 70 -17.85 15.28 8.23
C LEU A 70 -17.81 14.28 9.40
N HIS A 71 -18.46 13.12 9.24
CA HIS A 71 -18.37 12.02 10.17
C HIS A 71 -16.90 11.58 10.37
N ASN A 72 -16.19 11.28 9.27
CA ASN A 72 -14.79 10.88 9.32
C ASN A 72 -13.90 11.97 9.94
N CYS A 73 -14.12 13.25 9.62
CA CYS A 73 -13.39 14.35 10.26
C CYS A 73 -13.62 14.40 11.77
N HIS A 74 -14.86 14.19 12.23
CA HIS A 74 -15.16 14.18 13.66
C HIS A 74 -14.45 13.02 14.38
N PHE A 75 -14.55 11.79 13.86
CA PHE A 75 -14.00 10.59 14.50
C PHE A 75 -12.48 10.44 14.33
N ASP A 76 -11.94 10.69 13.14
CA ASP A 76 -10.53 10.44 12.84
C ASP A 76 -9.61 11.63 13.11
N ILE A 77 -10.13 12.85 13.07
CA ILE A 77 -9.32 14.05 13.30
C ILE A 77 -9.66 14.64 14.65
N TYR A 78 -10.90 15.08 14.86
CA TYR A 78 -11.26 15.86 16.04
C TYR A 78 -11.16 15.05 17.33
N GLN A 79 -11.75 13.85 17.40
CA GLN A 79 -11.69 13.01 18.60
C GLN A 79 -10.27 12.53 18.93
N LYS A 80 -9.42 12.35 17.91
CA LYS A 80 -8.03 11.91 18.06
C LYS A 80 -7.06 13.08 18.29
N LEU A 81 -7.50 14.32 18.08
CA LEU A 81 -6.69 15.51 18.31
C LEU A 81 -6.38 15.65 19.80
N ARG A 82 -5.12 15.46 20.16
CA ARG A 82 -4.60 15.73 21.50
C ARG A 82 -3.71 16.95 21.43
N LEU A 83 -3.96 17.90 22.32
CA LEU A 83 -3.04 19.01 22.51
C LEU A 83 -1.77 18.45 23.17
N ALA A 84 -0.62 18.77 22.57
CA ALA A 84 0.67 18.43 23.14
C ALA A 84 0.82 19.09 24.52
N GLY A 85 1.54 18.43 25.42
CA GLY A 85 1.81 18.95 26.76
C GLY A 85 2.67 20.21 26.71
N ALA A 86 2.60 21.04 27.76
CA ALA A 86 3.39 22.27 27.86
C ALA A 86 4.91 22.03 27.74
N SER A 87 5.39 20.84 28.10
CA SER A 87 6.79 20.41 27.96
C SER A 87 7.25 20.16 26.52
N GLU A 88 6.31 19.92 25.60
CA GLU A 88 6.59 19.74 24.16
C GLU A 88 6.33 21.03 23.37
N SER A 89 5.90 22.09 24.06
CA SER A 89 5.86 23.43 23.49
C SER A 89 7.27 23.89 23.15
N SER A 90 7.45 24.46 21.96
CA SER A 90 8.70 25.13 21.61
C SER A 90 8.89 26.33 22.54
N THR A 91 9.60 26.11 23.64
CA THR A 91 9.96 27.15 24.61
C THR A 91 11.16 27.94 24.08
N GLY A 92 11.18 28.27 22.80
CA GLY A 92 12.05 29.34 22.30
C GLY A 92 11.50 30.62 22.90
N LEU A 93 12.35 31.44 23.54
CA LEU A 93 11.97 32.77 24.02
C LEU A 93 11.06 33.41 22.95
N ALA A 94 9.80 33.66 23.31
CA ALA A 94 8.84 34.26 22.40
C ALA A 94 9.54 35.45 21.73
N THR A 95 9.65 35.41 20.41
CA THR A 95 10.35 36.47 19.68
C THR A 95 9.78 37.80 20.13
N SER A 96 10.64 38.77 20.50
CA SER A 96 10.16 40.05 21.01
C SER A 96 9.12 40.63 20.04
N VAL A 97 7.95 40.91 20.59
CA VAL A 97 6.82 41.51 19.88
C VAL A 97 6.83 43.03 20.01
N ASP A 98 7.91 43.62 20.52
CA ASP A 98 8.05 45.06 20.68
C ASP A 98 7.84 45.78 19.34
N GLY A 99 7.01 46.82 19.35
CA GLY A 99 6.65 47.59 18.16
C GLY A 99 5.63 46.95 17.21
N LYS A 100 5.16 45.72 17.48
CA LYS A 100 4.10 45.09 16.67
C LYS A 100 2.71 45.39 17.25
N TYR A 101 1.80 45.83 16.40
CA TYR A 101 0.38 45.92 16.77
C TYR A 101 -0.27 44.53 16.68
N TYR A 102 -0.76 44.04 17.82
CA TYR A 102 -1.54 42.81 17.89
C TYR A 102 -2.81 43.01 18.73
N PRO A 103 -3.86 42.22 18.48
CA PRO A 103 -5.07 42.25 19.29
C PRO A 103 -4.75 41.86 20.74
N LYS A 104 -5.05 42.75 21.70
CA LYS A 104 -4.94 42.43 23.14
C LYS A 104 -6.09 41.57 23.64
N TRP A 105 -7.18 41.53 22.89
CA TRP A 105 -8.40 40.84 23.25
C TRP A 105 -8.97 40.21 21.99
N LEU A 106 -9.31 38.92 22.08
CA LEU A 106 -10.11 38.26 21.06
C LEU A 106 -11.57 38.65 21.32
N ARG A 107 -12.24 39.19 20.30
CA ARG A 107 -13.68 39.46 20.40
C ARG A 107 -14.46 38.18 20.11
N PRO A 108 -15.52 37.88 20.88
CA PRO A 108 -16.43 36.79 20.56
C PRO A 108 -17.02 36.99 19.16
N TRP A 109 -17.06 35.93 18.36
CA TRP A 109 -17.70 35.96 17.05
C TRP A 109 -19.22 35.76 17.20
N THR A 110 -19.90 36.83 17.59
CA THR A 110 -21.33 36.82 17.91
C THR A 110 -22.19 36.51 16.68
N GLU A 111 -21.84 37.04 15.50
CA GLU A 111 -22.54 36.76 14.23
C GLU A 111 -22.54 35.29 13.81
N PHE A 112 -21.46 34.57 14.13
CA PHE A 112 -21.40 33.13 13.89
C PHE A 112 -22.40 32.39 14.78
N SER A 113 -22.48 32.81 16.04
CA SER A 113 -23.36 32.17 17.04
C SER A 113 -24.83 32.50 16.81
N ALA A 114 -25.14 33.72 16.37
CA ALA A 114 -26.51 34.21 16.22
C ALA A 114 -27.17 33.76 14.92
N ASN A 115 -26.46 33.80 13.79
CA ASN A 115 -27.06 33.60 12.46
C ASN A 115 -26.48 32.37 11.76
N HIS A 116 -25.16 32.29 11.59
CA HIS A 116 -24.53 31.24 10.78
C HIS A 116 -24.63 29.83 11.39
N ARG A 117 -24.65 29.72 12.73
CA ARG A 117 -24.86 28.44 13.42
C ARG A 117 -26.23 27.86 13.11
N GLN A 118 -27.26 28.69 13.07
CA GLN A 118 -28.63 28.23 12.85
C GLN A 118 -28.89 27.92 11.38
N GLU A 119 -28.42 28.77 10.46
CA GLU A 119 -28.73 28.67 9.02
C GLU A 119 -28.01 27.54 8.28
N HIS A 120 -26.81 27.17 8.73
CA HIS A 120 -25.99 26.22 7.98
C HIS A 120 -25.43 25.10 8.85
N PHE A 121 -24.95 25.44 10.06
CA PHE A 121 -24.28 24.46 10.89
C PHE A 121 -25.24 23.42 11.49
N ASN A 122 -26.39 23.85 12.00
CA ASN A 122 -27.38 22.93 12.57
C ASN A 122 -28.01 22.01 11.51
N ASP A 123 -28.21 22.51 10.28
CA ASP A 123 -28.68 21.68 9.17
C ASP A 123 -27.65 20.61 8.78
N ILE A 124 -26.37 20.96 8.79
CA ILE A 124 -25.27 20.01 8.61
C ILE A 124 -25.28 18.96 9.73
N ILE A 125 -25.37 19.37 11.00
CA ILE A 125 -25.43 18.43 12.15
C ILE A 125 -26.64 17.49 12.03
N ARG A 126 -27.81 18.02 11.70
CA ARG A 126 -29.05 17.25 11.56
C ARG A 126 -29.00 16.25 10.40
N VAL A 127 -28.43 16.63 9.26
CA VAL A 127 -28.31 15.76 8.07
C VAL A 127 -27.24 14.68 8.26
N CYS A 128 -26.20 14.96 9.06
CA CYS A 128 -25.07 14.05 9.25
C CYS A 128 -25.18 13.16 10.50
N GLU A 129 -26.29 13.24 11.25
CA GLU A 129 -26.52 12.50 12.52
C GLU A 129 -25.33 12.57 13.50
N LEU A 130 -24.65 13.73 13.55
CA LEU A 130 -23.52 14.00 14.45
C LEU A 130 -23.96 14.44 15.85
#